data_AF-A0A8T5Q9T4-F1
#
_entry.id   AF-A0A8T5Q9T4-F1
#
_cell.length_a   1.000
_cell.length_b   1.000
_cell.length_c   1.000
_cell.angle_alpha   90.00
_cell.angle_beta   90.00
_cell.angle_gamma   90.00
#
_symmetry.space_group_name_H-M   'P 1'
#
loop_
_entity.id
_entity.type
_entity.pdbx_description
1 polymer ?
#
loop_
_entity_poly.entity_id
_entity_poly.type
_entity_poly.pdbx_seq_one_letter_code
_entity_poly.pdbx_strand_id
1 'polypeptide(L)' 'EDLVEKKFEGFLILNWKTKQMRVMKKKPQGNNPFEIPVLIKINVKVPKMKTIVAKGEVELSRNQVKEMVIEEL' A
#
# COMPACT_ATOMS: atom_id res chain seq x y z
N GLU A 1 2.11 -25.89 -10.06
CA GLU A 1 2.38 -24.80 -9.10
C GLU A 1 1.24 -23.80 -9.17
N ASP A 2 0.61 -23.46 -8.04
CA ASP A 2 -0.42 -22.42 -8.00
C ASP A 2 0.23 -21.03 -8.14
N LEU A 3 0.13 -20.43 -9.33
CA LEU A 3 0.54 -19.04 -9.59
C LEU A 3 -0.67 -18.11 -9.40
N VAL A 4 -0.50 -17.02 -8.65
CA VAL A 4 -1.49 -15.93 -8.55
C VAL A 4 -1.02 -14.75 -9.38
N GLU A 5 -1.92 -14.24 -10.23
CA GLU A 5 -1.68 -13.01 -10.97
C GLU A 5 -1.85 -11.80 -10.05
N LYS A 6 -0.81 -10.97 -9.94
CA LYS A 6 -0.85 -9.67 -9.25
C LYS A 6 -0.64 -8.56 -10.25
N LYS A 7 -1.51 -7.55 -10.18
CA LYS A 7 -1.41 -6.34 -10.99
C LYS A 7 -0.81 -5.21 -10.16
N PHE A 8 0.24 -4.60 -10.68
CA PHE A 8 0.85 -3.40 -10.13
C PHE A 8 0.57 -2.25 -11.07
N GLU A 9 -0.16 -1.25 -10.58
CA GLU A 9 -0.42 -0.02 -11.33
C GLU A 9 0.23 1.16 -10.60
N GLY A 10 0.82 2.07 -11.38
CA GLY A 10 1.46 3.27 -10.84
C GLY A 10 1.84 4.23 -11.95
N PHE A 11 2.40 5.37 -11.57
CA PHE A 11 2.85 6.41 -12.47
C PHE A 11 4.36 6.60 -12.29
N LEU A 12 5.10 6.45 -13.39
CA LEU A 12 6.48 6.89 -13.49
C LEU A 12 6.50 8.35 -13.89
N ILE A 13 7.06 9.19 -13.04
CA ILE A 13 7.16 10.62 -13.28
C ILE A 13 8.57 10.92 -13.76
N LEU A 14 8.66 11.42 -14.99
CA LEU A 14 9.91 11.84 -15.61
C LEU A 14 10.01 13.36 -15.54
N ASN A 15 11.06 13.89 -14.93
CA ASN A 15 11.35 15.32 -14.96
C ASN A 15 12.36 15.62 -16.08
N TRP A 16 11.91 16.19 -17.20
CA TRP A 16 12.78 16.40 -18.36
C TRP A 16 13.82 17.51 -18.15
N LYS A 17 13.59 18.41 -17.18
CA LYS A 17 14.53 19.47 -16.79
C LYS A 17 15.67 18.95 -15.92
N THR A 18 15.37 18.13 -14.91
CA THR A 18 16.38 17.61 -13.96
C THR A 18 16.89 16.22 -14.33
N LYS A 19 16.30 15.56 -15.34
CA LYS A 19 16.53 14.15 -15.71
C LYS A 19 16.26 13.16 -14.59
N GLN A 20 15.51 13.56 -13.56
CA GLN A 20 15.14 12.70 -12.44
C GLN A 20 13.91 11.84 -12.75
N MET A 21 13.84 10.69 -12.10
CA MET A 21 12.75 9.73 -12.22
C MET A 21 12.22 9.38 -10.83
N ARG A 22 10.90 9.33 -10.67
CA ARG A 22 10.25 8.83 -9.44
C ARG A 22 9.02 8.00 -9.77
N VAL A 23 8.69 7.04 -8.91
CA VAL A 23 7.50 6.19 -9.06
C VAL A 23 6.48 6.54 -7.99
N MET A 24 5.23 6.76 -8.40
CA MET A 24 4.12 7.08 -7.52
C MET A 24 2.96 6.11 -7.73
N LYS A 25 2.28 5.69 -6.66
CA LYS A 25 1.08 4.83 -6.77
C LYS A 25 -0.15 5.57 -7.30
N LYS A 26 -0.22 6.88 -7.07
CA LYS A 26 -1.33 7.75 -7.46
C LYS A 26 -0.86 8.77 -8.50
N LYS A 27 -1.78 9.22 -9.34
CA LYS A 27 -1.51 10.29 -10.30
C LYS A 27 -1.05 11.54 -9.53
N PRO A 28 0.04 12.21 -9.94
CA PRO A 28 0.47 13.45 -9.30
C PRO A 28 -0.65 14.49 -9.38
N GLN A 29 -0.95 15.11 -8.25
CA GLN A 29 -1.91 16.21 -8.16
C GLN A 29 -1.12 17.51 -8.23
N GLY A 30 -1.07 18.10 -9.43
CA GLY A 30 -0.34 19.35 -9.68
C GLY A 30 0.17 19.43 -11.11
N ASN A 31 0.08 20.62 -11.69
CA ASN A 31 0.62 20.90 -13.02
C ASN A 31 2.09 21.34 -12.86
N ASN A 32 3.00 20.41 -12.58
CA ASN A 32 4.43 20.71 -12.75
C ASN A 32 4.75 20.58 -14.26
N PRO A 33 5.03 21.68 -14.98
CA PRO A 33 5.23 21.65 -16.44
C PRO A 33 6.49 20.88 -16.85
N PHE A 34 7.38 20.59 -15.90
CA PHE A 34 8.59 19.81 -16.15
C PHE A 34 8.39 18.31 -15.95
N GLU A 35 7.23 17.89 -15.46
CA GLU A 35 6.94 16.49 -15.14
C GLU A 35 6.04 15.85 -16.19
N ILE A 36 6.47 14.69 -16.68
CA ILE A 36 5.73 13.85 -17.62
C ILE A 36 5.32 12.59 -16.86
N PRO A 37 4.03 12.44 -16.51
CA PRO A 37 3.53 11.21 -15.89
C PRO A 37 3.27 10.13 -16.94
N VAL A 38 3.93 8.99 -16.78
CA VAL A 38 3.74 7.78 -17.60
C VAL A 38 3.04 6.73 -16.76
N LEU A 39 1.86 6.28 -17.20
CA LEU A 39 1.13 5.19 -16.53
C LEU A 39 1.85 3.86 -16.79
N ILE A 40 2.21 3.16 -15.72
CA ILE A 40 2.82 1.84 -15.75
C ILE A 40 1.82 0.83 -15.21
N LYS A 41 1.64 -0.27 -15.95
CA LYS A 41 0.86 -1.44 -15.54
C LYS A 41 1.71 -2.68 -15.73
N ILE A 42 2.02 -3.37 -14.63
CA ILE A 42 2.84 -4.59 -14.63
C ILE A 42 2.00 -5.72 -14.06
N ASN A 43 1.78 -6.76 -14.86
CA ASN A 43 1.16 -7.99 -14.40
C ASN A 43 2.28 -8.99 -14.07
N VAL A 44 2.35 -9.42 -12.81
CA VAL A 44 3.36 -10.38 -12.32
C VAL A 44 2.65 -11.64 -11.84
N LYS A 45 3.11 -12.81 -12.31
CA LYS A 45 2.68 -14.10 -11.78
C LYS A 45 3.55 -14.44 -10.58
N VAL A 46 2.96 -14.48 -9.39
CA VAL A 46 3.67 -14.72 -8.13
C VAL A 46 3.25 -16.09 -7.59
N PRO A 47 4.16 -16.95 -7.11
CA PRO A 47 3.77 -18.21 -6.47
C PRO A 47 2.90 -17.95 -5.23
N LYS A 48 1.84 -18.76 -5.03
CA LYS A 48 1.02 -18.68 -3.80
C LYS A 48 1.89 -18.99 -2.58
N MET A 49 2.22 -17.97 -1.79
CA MET A 49 2.68 -18.18 -0.42
C MET A 49 1.48 -18.65 0.42
N LYS A 50 1.62 -19.79 1.10
CA LYS A 50 0.67 -20.22 2.13
C LYS A 50 0.82 -19.28 3.32
N THR A 51 0.02 -18.22 3.38
CA THR A 51 0.01 -17.29 4.52
C THR A 51 -0.51 -18.02 5.76
N ILE A 52 0.33 -18.19 6.78
CA ILE A 52 -0.11 -18.63 8.11
C ILE A 52 -0.86 -17.45 8.72
N VAL A 53 -2.19 -17.55 8.79
CA VAL A 53 -3.02 -16.56 9.48
C VAL A 53 -2.89 -16.83 10.98
N ALA A 54 -1.98 -16.12 11.66
CA ALA A 54 -1.94 -16.14 13.12
C ALA A 54 -3.20 -15.43 13.65
N LYS A 55 -4.21 -16.21 14.05
CA LYS A 55 -5.34 -15.72 14.84
C LYS A 55 -4.86 -15.64 16.29
N GLY A 56 -4.46 -14.45 16.74
CA GLY A 56 -4.23 -14.19 18.15
C GLY A 56 -5.55 -13.83 18.81
N GLU A 57 -5.98 -14.60 19.80
CA GLU A 57 -6.97 -14.14 20.78
C GLU A 57 -6.26 -13.23 21.78
N VAL A 58 -6.78 -12.01 21.96
CA VAL A 58 -6.32 -11.10 23.01
C VAL A 58 -7.29 -11.23 24.17
N GLU A 59 -6.85 -11.85 25.25
CA GLU A 59 -7.62 -11.97 26.49
C GLU A 59 -7.44 -10.69 27.31
N LEU A 60 -8.47 -9.83 27.32
CA LEU A 60 -8.46 -8.59 28.09
C LEU A 60 -8.83 -8.88 29.56
N SER A 61 -7.95 -8.47 30.48
CA SER A 61 -8.22 -8.59 31.91
C SER A 61 -9.34 -7.62 32.34
N ARG A 62 -10.21 -8.05 33.27
CA ARG A 62 -11.40 -7.27 33.71
C ARG A 62 -11.09 -5.85 34.19
N ASN A 63 -9.87 -5.59 34.66
CA ASN A 63 -9.46 -4.26 35.11
C ASN A 63 -9.30 -3.27 33.96
N GLN A 64 -8.83 -3.71 32.79
CA GLN A 64 -8.64 -2.84 31.63
C GLN A 64 -9.97 -2.43 30.97
N VAL A 65 -11.01 -3.26 31.10
CA VAL A 65 -12.36 -2.91 30.63
C VAL A 65 -12.98 -1.82 31.49
N LYS A 66 -12.70 -1.82 32.81
CA LYS A 66 -13.25 -0.81 33.72
C LYS A 66 -12.65 0.57 33.48
N GLU A 67 -11.37 0.67 33.16
CA GLU A 67 -10.73 1.95 32.83
C GLU A 67 -11.29 2.55 31.53
N MET A 68 -11.52 1.73 30.48
CA MET A 68 -12.11 2.21 29.22
C MET A 68 -13.54 2.76 29.40
N VAL A 69 -14.36 2.15 30.26
CA VAL A 69 -15.74 2.63 30.52
C VAL A 69 -15.77 3.94 31.31
N ILE A 70 -14.76 4.20 32.14
CA ILE A 70 -14.68 5.43 32.95
C ILE A 70 -14.26 6.63 32.09
N GLU A 71 -13.46 6.44 31.05
CA GLU A 71 -13.06 7.52 30.13
C GLU A 71 -14.17 7.95 29.14
N GLU A 72 -15.24 7.15 28.99
CA GLU A 72 -16.38 7.47 28.10
C GLU A 72 -17.59 8.14 28.80
N LEU A 73 -17.54 8.36 30.13
CA LEU A 73 -18.57 9.08 30.91
C LEU A 73 -18.16 10.53 31.20
#